data_AF-A0A3A4Z768-F1
#
_entry.id   AF-A0A3A4Z768-F1
#
_cell.length_a   1.000
_cell.length_b   1.000
_cell.length_c   1.000
_cell.angle_alpha   90.00
_cell.angle_beta   90.00
_cell.angle_gamma   90.00
#
_symmetry.space_group_name_H-M   'P 1'
#
loop_
_entity.id
_entity.type
_entity.pdbx_description
1 polymer ?
#
loop_
_entity_poly.entity_id
_entity_poly.type
_entity_poly.pdbx_seq_one_letter_code
_entity_poly.pdbx_strand_id
1 'polypeptide(L)'
;MTISMPESDTNGPSPGGEGPPQRIAFLGCPLDCDEREPSINEKMELLEKGVEEDPYERVLALALSRLEGDLTRCIGSLDVPAWLRPIPKGIQRGSLRVEEFVKFIDRGDCRKWAEKAAMAVRGILPDIPCLIGIDHSLAGGAIQELARMYAPENMSVVVLDSHTDAISTKVMGGLLAFDMETNPHSLHDPEDPYLKNRPESYNAGTFLLFLLDEGSVLPENLYLLGAGDTPPKRASRVKDSRVEKYVEAYATLRRRGVKTLTKEDLIKNPSKVKAVLGDITTPYLYLSVDMDVGAGNALRGVRFKERIGLNERQIMGVTEHIAHLLKGNIRLAGIDLSEFNPRYHQLSEQPCMDRTYIIAANIIETIARCALKT
;
A
#
# COMPACT_ATOMS: atom_id res chain seq x y z
N MET A 1 -4.59 -21.99 4.30
CA MET A 1 -4.29 -22.46 5.67
C MET A 1 -4.74 -21.37 6.64
N THR A 2 -5.69 -21.68 7.52
CA THR A 2 -6.22 -20.73 8.52
C THR A 2 -5.32 -20.76 9.74
N ILE A 3 -4.80 -19.61 10.18
CA ILE A 3 -3.84 -19.54 11.30
C ILE A 3 -4.58 -19.69 12.63
N SER A 4 -4.22 -20.70 13.41
CA SER A 4 -4.54 -20.80 14.85
C SER A 4 -3.46 -20.05 15.62
N MET A 5 -3.84 -19.15 16.54
CA MET A 5 -2.89 -18.32 17.27
C MET A 5 -2.12 -19.12 18.34
N PRO A 6 -0.78 -19.01 18.43
CA PRO A 6 -0.04 -19.52 19.56
C PRO A 6 -0.10 -18.56 20.75
N GLU A 7 -0.11 -19.12 21.96
CA GLU A 7 -0.02 -18.39 23.22
C GLU A 7 1.32 -17.65 23.35
N SER A 8 1.28 -16.48 23.98
CA SER A 8 2.40 -15.53 24.08
C SER A 8 3.50 -16.00 25.03
N ASP A 9 4.66 -16.36 24.48
CA ASP A 9 5.90 -16.50 25.25
C ASP A 9 6.64 -15.15 25.30
N THR A 10 6.70 -14.54 26.49
CA THR A 10 7.27 -13.21 26.74
C THR A 10 8.75 -13.22 27.10
N ASN A 11 9.56 -14.05 26.44
CA ASN A 11 11.02 -14.06 26.66
C ASN A 11 11.73 -13.30 25.54
N GLY A 12 12.09 -12.05 25.83
CA GLY A 12 12.95 -11.25 24.95
C GLY A 12 14.33 -11.88 24.77
N PRO A 13 14.97 -11.72 23.60
CA PRO A 13 16.25 -12.37 23.31
C PRO A 13 17.39 -11.76 24.13
N SER A 14 18.17 -12.64 24.79
CA SER A 14 19.42 -12.30 25.47
C SER A 14 20.48 -11.82 24.46
N PRO A 15 21.28 -10.78 24.80
CA PRO A 15 22.32 -10.28 23.92
C PRO A 15 23.56 -11.18 24.02
N GLY A 16 23.80 -12.02 23.01
CA GLY A 16 25.06 -12.77 22.91
C GLY A 16 25.05 -14.09 22.13
N GLY A 17 23.89 -14.59 21.69
CA GLY A 17 23.82 -15.71 20.75
C GLY A 17 23.64 -15.22 19.31
N GLU A 18 24.33 -15.83 18.34
CA GLU A 18 23.90 -15.75 16.95
C GLU A 18 22.49 -16.35 16.87
N GLY A 19 21.49 -15.47 16.88
CA GLY A 19 20.11 -15.86 16.68
C GLY A 19 19.96 -16.58 15.33
N PRO A 20 18.88 -17.34 15.14
CA PRO A 20 18.60 -17.95 13.84
C PRO A 20 18.66 -16.87 12.74
N PRO A 21 19.17 -17.21 11.53
CA PRO A 21 19.26 -16.26 10.43
C PRO A 21 17.87 -15.65 10.16
N GLN A 22 17.85 -14.33 9.99
CA GLN A 22 16.62 -13.59 9.71
C GLN A 22 16.07 -14.00 8.35
N ARG A 23 14.75 -14.19 8.22
CA ARG A 23 14.10 -14.60 6.96
C ARG A 23 13.10 -13.55 6.47
N ILE A 24 12.70 -13.64 5.21
CA ILE A 24 11.51 -12.95 4.69
C ILE A 24 10.28 -13.80 4.98
N ALA A 25 9.34 -13.27 5.77
CA ALA A 25 8.12 -13.94 6.16
C ALA A 25 6.91 -13.37 5.42
N PHE A 26 6.32 -14.16 4.53
CA PHE A 26 5.24 -13.75 3.65
C PHE A 26 3.87 -13.85 4.33
N LEU A 27 3.10 -12.75 4.29
CA LEU A 27 1.75 -12.65 4.84
C LEU A 27 0.76 -12.12 3.78
N GLY A 28 -0.26 -12.90 3.47
CA GLY A 28 -1.34 -12.49 2.58
C GLY A 28 -2.34 -11.57 3.28
N CYS A 29 -2.68 -10.47 2.62
CA CYS A 29 -3.53 -9.41 3.16
C CYS A 29 -4.73 -9.15 2.22
N PRO A 30 -5.70 -10.09 2.13
CA PRO A 30 -6.71 -10.10 1.09
C PRO A 30 -7.91 -9.16 1.33
N LEU A 31 -7.77 -8.13 2.18
CA LEU A 31 -8.85 -7.18 2.42
C LEU A 31 -9.06 -6.32 1.17
N ASP A 32 -10.19 -6.50 0.51
CA ASP A 32 -10.66 -5.70 -0.61
C ASP A 32 -11.94 -4.97 -0.20
N CYS A 33 -11.78 -3.74 0.31
CA CYS A 33 -12.89 -2.86 0.68
C CYS A 33 -13.22 -1.80 -0.39
N ASP A 34 -12.81 -2.03 -1.65
CA ASP A 34 -13.06 -1.08 -2.73
C ASP A 34 -14.55 -0.85 -2.97
N GLU A 35 -15.01 0.35 -2.64
CA GLU A 35 -16.41 0.76 -2.70
C GLU A 35 -16.88 1.20 -4.09
N ARG A 36 -15.96 1.34 -5.06
CA ARG A 36 -16.29 1.82 -6.40
C ARG A 36 -17.18 0.81 -7.13
N GLU A 37 -18.25 1.30 -7.76
CA GLU A 37 -19.21 0.46 -8.48
C GLU A 37 -18.55 -0.48 -9.51
N PRO A 38 -17.56 -0.06 -10.33
CA PRO A 38 -16.84 -0.98 -11.22
C PRO A 38 -16.21 -2.16 -10.47
N SER A 39 -15.60 -1.92 -9.31
CA SER A 39 -14.97 -2.95 -8.48
C SER A 39 -15.99 -3.97 -7.97
N ILE A 40 -17.14 -3.48 -7.49
CA ILE A 40 -18.23 -4.32 -6.99
C ILE A 40 -18.84 -5.15 -8.14
N ASN A 41 -18.97 -4.57 -9.33
CA ASN A 41 -19.42 -5.28 -10.53
C ASN A 41 -18.45 -6.40 -10.92
N GLU A 42 -17.13 -6.16 -10.92
CA GLU A 42 -16.12 -7.21 -11.16
C GLU A 42 -16.25 -8.36 -10.14
N LYS A 43 -16.48 -8.06 -8.85
CA LYS A 43 -16.72 -9.08 -7.81
C LYS A 43 -17.98 -9.91 -8.07
N MET A 44 -19.07 -9.24 -8.47
CA MET A 44 -20.33 -9.93 -8.78
C MET A 44 -20.20 -10.86 -9.99
N GLU A 45 -19.49 -10.44 -11.03
CA GLU A 45 -19.27 -11.28 -12.22
C GLU A 45 -18.47 -12.54 -11.87
N LEU A 46 -17.45 -12.42 -11.02
CA LEU A 46 -16.64 -13.58 -10.62
C LEU A 46 -17.35 -14.53 -9.67
N LEU A 47 -18.30 -14.03 -8.86
CA LEU A 47 -19.15 -14.87 -8.02
C LEU A 47 -19.93 -15.90 -8.87
N GLU A 48 -20.35 -15.51 -10.08
CA GLU A 48 -21.06 -16.39 -11.01
C GLU A 48 -20.13 -17.42 -11.67
N LYS A 49 -18.86 -17.06 -11.89
CA LYS A 49 -17.86 -17.93 -12.55
C LYS A 49 -17.21 -18.94 -11.60
N GLY A 50 -17.29 -18.75 -10.28
CA GLY A 50 -16.76 -19.68 -9.28
C GLY A 50 -15.24 -19.84 -9.32
N VAL A 51 -14.52 -18.79 -9.73
CA VAL A 51 -13.07 -18.80 -9.92
C VAL A 51 -12.33 -18.61 -8.61
N GLU A 52 -11.14 -19.20 -8.47
CA GLU A 52 -10.29 -19.02 -7.30
C GLU A 52 -8.88 -18.53 -7.70
N GLU A 53 -8.52 -17.32 -7.27
CA GLU A 53 -7.15 -16.84 -7.35
C GLU A 53 -6.88 -15.79 -6.28
N ASP A 54 -5.81 -15.98 -5.50
CA ASP A 54 -5.33 -15.03 -4.51
C ASP A 54 -3.95 -14.49 -4.99
N PRO A 55 -3.75 -13.16 -5.12
CA PRO A 55 -2.45 -12.58 -5.48
C PRO A 55 -1.31 -13.07 -4.61
N TYR A 56 -1.59 -13.33 -3.33
CA TYR A 56 -0.62 -13.88 -2.39
C TYR A 56 0.03 -15.15 -2.94
N GLU A 57 -0.76 -16.12 -3.40
CA GLU A 57 -0.25 -17.41 -3.86
C GLU A 57 0.63 -17.27 -5.10
N ARG A 58 0.24 -16.42 -6.06
CA ARG A 58 1.01 -16.22 -7.29
C ARG A 58 2.32 -15.45 -7.06
N VAL A 59 2.26 -14.36 -6.31
CA VAL A 59 3.46 -13.57 -5.98
C VAL A 59 4.40 -14.40 -5.11
N LEU A 60 3.87 -15.13 -4.13
CA LEU A 60 4.64 -16.05 -3.29
C LEU A 60 5.35 -17.12 -4.14
N ALA A 61 4.63 -17.82 -5.01
CA ALA A 61 5.23 -18.86 -5.85
C ALA A 61 6.38 -18.32 -6.72
N LEU A 62 6.21 -17.12 -7.28
CA LEU A 62 7.26 -16.45 -8.05
C LEU A 62 8.45 -16.05 -7.17
N ALA A 63 8.21 -15.47 -5.99
CA ALA A 63 9.26 -15.09 -5.05
C ALA A 63 10.06 -16.30 -4.54
N LEU A 64 9.38 -17.38 -4.13
CA LEU A 64 10.00 -18.62 -3.66
C LEU A 64 10.81 -19.33 -4.75
N SER A 65 10.45 -19.16 -6.03
CA SER A 65 11.24 -19.70 -7.15
C SER A 65 12.60 -18.99 -7.35
N ARG A 66 12.79 -17.83 -6.71
CA ARG A 66 13.93 -16.92 -6.90
C ARG A 66 14.77 -16.75 -5.64
N LEU A 67 14.16 -16.94 -4.48
CA LEU A 67 14.81 -16.89 -3.17
C LEU A 67 15.14 -18.30 -2.67
N GLU A 68 16.22 -18.42 -1.90
CA GLU A 68 16.59 -19.70 -1.27
C GLU A 68 15.58 -20.07 -0.17
N GLY A 69 15.26 -21.36 -0.06
CA GLY A 69 14.14 -21.82 0.77
C GLY A 69 14.31 -21.56 2.27
N ASP A 70 15.54 -21.58 2.77
CA ASP A 70 15.91 -21.29 4.15
C ASP A 70 15.84 -19.79 4.50
N LEU A 71 15.86 -18.91 3.49
CA LEU A 71 15.72 -17.46 3.63
C LEU A 71 14.27 -16.99 3.69
N THR A 72 13.30 -17.90 3.60
CA THR A 72 11.88 -17.55 3.50
C THR A 72 11.01 -18.32 4.48
N ARG A 73 9.85 -17.74 4.83
CA ARG A 73 8.83 -18.36 5.68
C ARG A 73 7.45 -17.99 5.17
N CYS A 74 6.56 -18.96 5.04
CA CYS A 74 5.17 -18.73 4.65
C CYS A 74 4.30 -18.65 5.91
N ILE A 75 3.64 -17.51 6.14
CA ILE A 75 2.77 -17.33 7.32
C ILE A 75 1.33 -17.72 6.99
N GLY A 76 0.91 -17.54 5.73
CA GLY A 76 -0.48 -17.69 5.29
C GLY A 76 -1.12 -16.33 5.08
N SER A 77 -2.45 -16.27 5.15
CA SER A 77 -3.21 -15.04 4.88
C SER A 77 -4.14 -14.68 6.03
N LEU A 78 -4.44 -13.38 6.18
CA LEU A 78 -5.48 -12.92 7.09
C LEU A 78 -6.84 -13.51 6.70
N ASP A 79 -7.59 -13.95 7.71
CA ASP A 79 -8.94 -14.48 7.52
C ASP A 79 -9.94 -13.32 7.45
N VAL A 80 -10.21 -12.86 6.22
CA VAL A 80 -11.17 -11.78 5.94
C VAL A 80 -12.54 -12.34 5.53
N PRO A 81 -13.66 -11.69 5.93
CA PRO A 81 -15.00 -12.07 5.49
C PRO A 81 -15.06 -12.22 3.98
N ALA A 82 -15.79 -13.24 3.51
CA ALA A 82 -15.80 -13.57 2.09
C ALA A 82 -16.25 -12.41 1.17
N TRP A 83 -17.15 -11.54 1.62
CA TRP A 83 -17.59 -10.36 0.85
C TRP A 83 -16.55 -9.24 0.75
N LEU A 84 -15.55 -9.24 1.64
CA LEU A 84 -14.38 -8.36 1.62
C LEU A 84 -13.17 -9.02 0.96
N ARG A 85 -13.30 -10.21 0.37
CA ARG A 85 -12.21 -10.80 -0.44
C ARG A 85 -12.24 -10.20 -1.85
N PRO A 86 -11.07 -10.14 -2.53
CA PRO A 86 -11.03 -9.68 -3.92
C PRO A 86 -11.77 -10.61 -4.87
N ILE A 87 -11.84 -11.91 -4.56
CA ILE A 87 -12.68 -12.88 -5.24
C ILE A 87 -13.61 -13.54 -4.19
N PRO A 88 -14.82 -12.99 -3.97
CA PRO A 88 -15.76 -13.50 -2.99
C PRO A 88 -16.26 -14.91 -3.31
N LYS A 89 -16.53 -15.71 -2.27
CA LYS A 89 -17.06 -17.08 -2.39
C LYS A 89 -18.13 -17.37 -1.36
N GLY A 90 -19.13 -18.16 -1.74
CA GLY A 90 -20.14 -18.66 -0.81
C GLY A 90 -20.99 -17.57 -0.14
N ILE A 91 -21.05 -16.38 -0.74
CA ILE A 91 -21.86 -15.26 -0.26
C ILE A 91 -23.09 -15.05 -1.14
N GLN A 92 -24.11 -14.40 -0.57
CA GLN A 92 -25.24 -13.92 -1.34
C GLN A 92 -24.84 -12.66 -2.11
N ARG A 93 -25.30 -12.53 -3.36
CA ARG A 93 -25.04 -11.36 -4.21
C ARG A 93 -25.44 -10.04 -3.53
N GLY A 94 -26.51 -10.06 -2.74
CA GLY A 94 -26.99 -8.88 -2.00
C GLY A 94 -26.00 -8.32 -0.97
N SER A 95 -24.93 -9.04 -0.62
CA SER A 95 -23.85 -8.54 0.23
C SER A 95 -22.83 -7.68 -0.52
N LEU A 96 -22.84 -7.68 -1.86
CA LEU A 96 -21.94 -6.87 -2.69
C LEU A 96 -22.68 -5.62 -3.18
N ARG A 97 -22.77 -4.60 -2.33
CA ARG A 97 -23.43 -3.33 -2.64
C ARG A 97 -22.54 -2.17 -2.20
N VAL A 98 -22.50 -1.09 -2.99
CA VAL A 98 -21.73 0.14 -2.69
C VAL A 98 -21.97 0.59 -1.23
N GLU A 99 -23.24 0.63 -0.83
CA GLU A 99 -23.66 1.01 0.52
C GLU A 99 -22.94 0.23 1.65
N GLU A 100 -22.71 -1.07 1.47
CA GLU A 100 -22.08 -1.91 2.50
C GLU A 100 -20.57 -1.62 2.63
N PHE A 101 -19.89 -1.42 1.50
CA PHE A 101 -18.47 -1.04 1.48
C PHE A 101 -18.25 0.37 2.03
N VAL A 102 -19.12 1.32 1.66
CA VAL A 102 -19.11 2.67 2.20
C VAL A 102 -19.31 2.66 3.72
N LYS A 103 -20.32 1.94 4.22
CA LYS A 103 -20.55 1.81 5.67
C LYS A 103 -19.35 1.20 6.39
N PHE A 104 -18.69 0.22 5.79
CA PHE A 104 -17.51 -0.42 6.36
C PHE A 104 -16.35 0.57 6.51
N ILE A 105 -16.05 1.34 5.45
CA ILE A 105 -15.02 2.38 5.49
C ILE A 105 -15.39 3.46 6.51
N ASP A 106 -16.62 3.96 6.46
CA ASP A 106 -17.09 5.07 7.30
C ASP A 106 -17.18 4.74 8.79
N ARG A 107 -17.35 3.47 9.14
CA ARG A 107 -17.29 2.99 10.54
C ARG A 107 -15.87 2.82 11.04
N GLY A 108 -14.86 3.07 10.19
CA GLY A 108 -13.46 2.88 10.50
C GLY A 108 -13.06 1.41 10.56
N ASP A 109 -13.76 0.51 9.87
CA ASP A 109 -13.47 -0.92 9.96
C ASP A 109 -12.13 -1.28 9.29
N CYS A 110 -11.62 -0.50 8.33
CA CYS A 110 -10.27 -0.71 7.78
C CYS A 110 -9.19 -0.59 8.87
N ARG A 111 -9.36 0.29 9.87
CA ARG A 111 -8.46 0.39 11.02
C ARG A 111 -8.40 -0.92 11.80
N LYS A 112 -9.54 -1.55 12.04
CA LYS A 112 -9.62 -2.83 12.76
C LYS A 112 -8.89 -3.94 12.01
N TRP A 113 -8.87 -3.90 10.68
CA TRP A 113 -8.10 -4.84 9.89
C TRP A 113 -6.61 -4.54 9.86
N ALA A 114 -6.23 -3.25 9.82
CA ALA A 114 -4.84 -2.86 10.02
C ALA A 114 -4.32 -3.35 11.39
N GLU A 115 -5.12 -3.25 12.45
CA GLU A 115 -4.77 -3.81 13.78
C GLU A 115 -4.59 -5.33 13.76
N LYS A 116 -5.39 -6.07 12.98
CA LYS A 116 -5.18 -7.51 12.78
C LYS A 116 -3.89 -7.81 12.01
N ALA A 117 -3.56 -7.00 11.00
CA ALA A 117 -2.29 -7.09 10.30
C ALA A 117 -1.11 -6.84 11.25
N ALA A 118 -1.21 -5.83 12.13
CA ALA A 118 -0.24 -5.55 13.19
C ALA A 118 -0.03 -6.77 14.12
N MET A 119 -1.11 -7.42 14.57
CA MET A 119 -1.02 -8.63 15.38
C MET A 119 -0.33 -9.79 14.65
N ALA A 120 -0.61 -9.98 13.36
CA ALA A 120 0.06 -10.99 12.56
C ALA A 120 1.55 -10.68 12.40
N VAL A 121 1.91 -9.41 12.16
CA VAL A 121 3.31 -8.94 12.09
C VAL A 121 4.05 -9.17 13.40
N ARG A 122 3.41 -8.96 14.56
CA ARG A 122 4.03 -9.29 15.86
C ARG A 122 4.47 -10.75 15.94
N GLY A 123 3.66 -11.68 15.43
CA GLY A 123 3.97 -13.11 15.40
C GLY A 123 5.02 -13.52 14.36
N ILE A 124 5.39 -12.61 13.46
CA ILE A 124 6.45 -12.80 12.46
C ILE A 124 7.83 -12.49 13.04
N LEU A 125 7.91 -11.48 13.90
CA LEU A 125 9.17 -11.02 14.49
C LEU A 125 9.91 -12.17 15.20
N PRO A 126 11.25 -12.27 15.06
CA PRO A 126 12.17 -11.29 14.48
C PRO A 126 12.39 -11.43 12.95
N ASP A 127 11.67 -12.30 12.24
CA ASP A 127 11.72 -12.36 10.77
C ASP A 127 11.21 -11.03 10.17
N ILE A 128 11.57 -10.74 8.91
CA ILE A 128 11.15 -9.53 8.20
C ILE A 128 9.77 -9.79 7.57
N PRO A 129 8.69 -9.09 8.00
CA PRO A 129 7.39 -9.23 7.37
C PRO A 129 7.40 -8.72 5.92
N CYS A 130 6.84 -9.53 5.02
CA CYS A 130 6.55 -9.19 3.62
C CYS A 130 5.05 -9.36 3.37
N LEU A 131 4.31 -8.27 3.35
CA LEU A 131 2.86 -8.30 3.12
C LEU A 131 2.57 -8.27 1.61
N ILE A 132 1.64 -9.11 1.17
CA ILE A 132 1.10 -9.09 -0.20
C ILE A 132 -0.40 -8.81 -0.06
N GLY A 133 -0.80 -7.57 -0.34
CA GLY A 133 -2.09 -7.02 0.04
C GLY A 133 -2.94 -6.52 -1.11
N ILE A 134 -4.26 -6.44 -0.87
CA ILE A 134 -5.18 -5.79 -1.81
C ILE A 134 -5.34 -4.32 -1.43
N ASP A 135 -5.74 -4.01 -0.20
CA ASP A 135 -5.89 -2.63 0.26
C ASP A 135 -4.63 -2.11 0.97
N HIS A 136 -4.13 -0.96 0.52
CA HIS A 136 -2.89 -0.36 1.02
C HIS A 136 -2.97 0.04 2.49
N SER A 137 -4.16 0.27 3.04
CA SER A 137 -4.33 0.67 4.45
C SER A 137 -3.82 -0.37 5.46
N LEU A 138 -3.67 -1.64 5.06
CA LEU A 138 -3.11 -2.69 5.91
C LEU A 138 -1.62 -2.51 6.19
N ALA A 139 -0.89 -1.83 5.30
CA ALA A 139 0.51 -1.47 5.51
C ALA A 139 0.69 -0.68 6.81
N GLY A 140 -0.26 0.22 7.13
CA GLY A 140 -0.16 1.02 8.35
C GLY A 140 -0.23 0.20 9.65
N GLY A 141 -0.86 -0.98 9.63
CA GLY A 141 -0.79 -1.93 10.74
C GLY A 141 0.62 -2.48 10.95
N ALA A 142 1.27 -2.90 9.87
CA ALA A 142 2.65 -3.38 9.89
C ALA A 142 3.62 -2.28 10.34
N ILE A 143 3.50 -1.08 9.75
CA ILE A 143 4.31 0.09 10.10
C ILE A 143 4.15 0.42 11.58
N GLN A 144 2.92 0.46 12.10
CA GLN A 144 2.69 0.77 13.51
C GLN A 144 3.31 -0.27 14.45
N GLU A 145 3.21 -1.57 14.14
CA GLU A 145 3.81 -2.60 14.98
C GLU A 145 5.34 -2.55 14.94
N LEU A 146 5.93 -2.30 13.78
CA LEU A 146 7.39 -2.16 13.63
C LEU A 146 7.89 -0.87 14.28
N ALA A 147 7.13 0.22 14.22
CA ALA A 147 7.45 1.47 14.94
C ALA A 147 7.43 1.26 16.45
N ARG A 148 6.53 0.43 17.00
CA ARG A 148 6.57 0.05 18.43
C ARG A 148 7.82 -0.74 18.78
N MET A 149 8.29 -1.60 17.87
CA MET A 149 9.49 -2.43 18.09
C MET A 149 10.78 -1.61 18.00
N TYR A 150 10.91 -0.76 16.98
CA TYR A 150 12.15 -0.08 16.64
C TYR A 150 12.22 1.37 17.11
N ALA A 151 11.10 1.94 17.57
CA ALA A 151 10.85 3.36 17.77
C ALA A 151 10.75 4.15 16.44
N PRO A 152 9.81 5.09 16.32
CA PRO A 152 9.57 5.83 15.07
C PRO A 152 10.75 6.73 14.67
N GLU A 153 11.59 7.16 15.62
CA GLU A 153 12.81 7.94 15.37
C GLU A 153 13.87 7.13 14.62
N ASN A 154 13.85 5.80 14.76
CA ASN A 154 14.85 4.90 14.21
C ASN A 154 14.41 4.19 12.93
N MET A 155 13.23 4.51 12.40
CA MET A 155 12.68 3.87 11.22
C MET A 155 12.22 4.89 10.19
N SER A 156 12.77 4.79 8.97
CA SER A 156 12.24 5.51 7.80
C SER A 156 11.17 4.68 7.12
N VAL A 157 10.12 5.34 6.64
CA VAL A 157 9.07 4.75 5.82
C VAL A 157 9.18 5.32 4.42
N VAL A 158 9.43 4.46 3.45
CA VAL A 158 9.46 4.80 2.02
C VAL A 158 8.21 4.22 1.38
N VAL A 159 7.41 5.08 0.77
CA VAL A 159 6.17 4.72 0.07
C VAL A 159 6.36 5.01 -1.42
N LEU A 160 6.27 3.98 -2.26
CA LEU A 160 6.28 4.11 -3.71
C LEU A 160 4.84 3.97 -4.23
N ASP A 161 4.25 5.08 -4.67
CA ASP A 161 2.80 5.18 -4.87
C ASP A 161 2.42 6.31 -5.84
N SER A 162 1.32 6.15 -6.59
CA SER A 162 0.71 7.22 -7.39
C SER A 162 -0.07 8.24 -6.56
N HIS A 163 -0.45 7.87 -5.34
CA HIS A 163 -1.24 8.64 -4.41
C HIS A 163 -0.39 9.01 -3.19
N THR A 164 -0.84 10.04 -2.48
CA THR A 164 -0.14 10.53 -1.28
C THR A 164 -0.57 9.78 -0.02
N ASP A 165 -1.78 9.19 -0.02
CA ASP A 165 -2.40 8.43 1.08
C ASP A 165 -2.40 9.09 2.47
N ALA A 166 -2.18 10.41 2.49
CA ALA A 166 -2.06 11.25 3.67
C ALA A 166 -2.97 12.49 3.59
N ILE A 167 -4.00 12.47 2.75
CA ILE A 167 -4.93 13.59 2.57
C ILE A 167 -6.29 13.21 3.16
N SER A 168 -6.79 14.05 4.08
CA SER A 168 -8.05 13.79 4.76
C SER A 168 -9.23 13.63 3.79
N THR A 169 -10.15 12.73 4.14
CA THR A 169 -11.41 12.48 3.42
C THR A 169 -12.20 13.77 3.21
N LYS A 170 -12.23 14.66 4.21
CA LYS A 170 -12.95 15.95 4.11
C LYS A 170 -12.35 16.89 3.07
N VAL A 171 -11.02 16.94 2.98
CA VAL A 171 -10.32 17.77 1.97
C VAL A 171 -10.57 17.21 0.57
N MET A 172 -10.48 15.89 0.40
CA MET A 172 -10.77 15.25 -0.88
C MET A 172 -12.23 15.42 -1.29
N GLY A 173 -13.19 15.20 -0.38
CA GLY A 173 -14.61 15.43 -0.64
C GLY A 173 -14.92 16.89 -1.02
N GLY A 174 -14.23 17.85 -0.42
CA GLY A 174 -14.32 19.26 -0.83
C GLY A 174 -13.82 19.49 -2.26
N LEU A 175 -12.71 18.87 -2.64
CA LEU A 175 -12.17 18.97 -4.00
C LEU A 175 -13.12 18.31 -5.03
N LEU A 176 -13.68 17.14 -4.70
CA LEU A 176 -14.66 16.45 -5.55
C LEU A 176 -15.92 17.29 -5.76
N ALA A 177 -16.44 17.92 -4.69
CA ALA A 177 -17.57 18.83 -4.81
C ALA A 177 -17.27 20.03 -5.71
N PHE A 178 -16.06 20.61 -5.60
CA PHE A 178 -15.63 21.69 -6.48
C PHE A 178 -15.54 21.23 -7.95
N ASP A 179 -15.00 20.04 -8.21
CA ASP A 179 -14.93 19.49 -9.58
C ASP A 179 -16.34 19.30 -10.16
N MET A 180 -17.25 18.64 -9.44
CA MET A 180 -18.64 18.44 -9.88
C MET A 180 -19.39 19.75 -10.20
N GLU A 181 -19.11 20.83 -9.46
CA GLU A 181 -19.76 22.13 -9.66
C GLU A 181 -19.17 22.94 -10.82
N THR A 182 -17.88 22.76 -11.13
CA THR A 182 -17.14 23.66 -12.04
C THR A 182 -16.61 22.99 -13.30
N ASN A 183 -16.60 21.66 -13.34
CA ASN A 183 -16.15 20.86 -14.46
C ASN A 183 -17.34 20.13 -15.11
N PRO A 184 -17.81 20.56 -16.30
CA PRO A 184 -18.89 19.88 -17.00
C PRO A 184 -18.52 18.46 -17.48
N HIS A 185 -17.24 18.09 -17.37
CA HIS A 185 -16.72 16.76 -17.69
C HIS A 185 -16.24 16.02 -16.43
N SER A 186 -16.76 16.39 -15.25
CA SER A 186 -16.57 15.62 -14.03
C SER A 186 -16.93 14.15 -14.28
N LEU A 187 -16.07 13.24 -13.80
CA LEU A 187 -16.35 11.80 -13.82
C LEU A 187 -17.29 11.38 -12.69
N HIS A 188 -17.59 12.29 -11.77
CA HIS A 188 -18.43 12.07 -10.60
C HIS A 188 -19.84 12.58 -10.83
N ASP A 189 -20.82 11.78 -10.40
CA ASP A 189 -22.24 12.12 -10.42
C ASP A 189 -22.59 13.02 -9.21
N PRO A 190 -23.08 14.26 -9.43
CA PRO A 190 -23.54 15.13 -8.36
C PRO A 190 -24.66 14.53 -7.49
N GLU A 191 -25.42 13.56 -8.00
CA GLU A 191 -26.50 12.90 -7.27
C GLU A 191 -26.05 11.64 -6.51
N ASP A 192 -24.78 11.25 -6.61
CA ASP A 192 -24.24 10.12 -5.85
C ASP A 192 -24.26 10.43 -4.33
N PRO A 193 -25.07 9.70 -3.53
CA PRO A 193 -25.17 9.95 -2.10
C PRO A 193 -23.89 9.56 -1.35
N TYR A 194 -23.01 8.74 -1.93
CA TYR A 194 -21.81 8.20 -1.28
C TYR A 194 -20.58 9.11 -1.43
N LEU A 195 -20.67 10.20 -2.18
CA LEU A 195 -19.59 11.19 -2.32
C LEU A 195 -19.70 12.36 -1.32
N LYS A 196 -20.83 12.48 -0.60
CA LYS A 196 -21.15 13.64 0.24
C LYS A 196 -21.04 13.31 1.73
N ASN A 197 -20.56 14.27 2.51
CA ASN A 197 -20.55 14.23 3.99
C ASN A 197 -19.93 12.97 4.61
N ARG A 198 -18.94 12.37 3.92
CA ARG A 198 -18.22 11.21 4.43
C ARG A 198 -17.47 11.57 5.73
N PRO A 199 -17.58 10.76 6.79
CA PRO A 199 -16.80 10.97 8.01
C PRO A 199 -15.32 10.79 7.73
N GLU A 200 -14.49 11.40 8.57
CA GLU A 200 -13.06 11.10 8.54
C GLU A 200 -12.86 9.67 9.06
N SER A 201 -12.15 8.85 8.29
CA SER A 201 -11.92 7.43 8.61
C SER A 201 -10.53 7.02 8.13
N TYR A 202 -9.97 6.00 8.77
CA TYR A 202 -8.73 5.35 8.33
C TYR A 202 -9.05 4.42 7.17
N ASN A 203 -8.44 4.63 6.01
CA ASN A 203 -8.62 3.86 4.77
C ASN A 203 -7.39 4.03 3.85
N ALA A 204 -7.40 3.42 2.66
CA ALA A 204 -6.25 3.47 1.73
C ALA A 204 -5.80 4.91 1.43
N GLY A 205 -6.72 5.86 1.22
CA GLY A 205 -6.34 7.25 0.91
C GLY A 205 -5.90 8.11 2.12
N THR A 206 -5.97 7.59 3.34
CA THR A 206 -5.78 8.38 4.57
C THR A 206 -4.87 7.73 5.61
N PHE A 207 -4.47 6.47 5.47
CA PHE A 207 -3.79 5.76 6.55
C PHE A 207 -2.51 6.45 7.02
N LEU A 208 -1.73 7.04 6.10
CA LEU A 208 -0.51 7.77 6.45
C LEU A 208 -0.80 9.04 7.24
N LEU A 209 -1.94 9.71 6.99
CA LEU A 209 -2.37 10.86 7.80
C LEU A 209 -2.54 10.44 9.27
N PHE A 210 -3.22 9.32 9.50
CA PHE A 210 -3.41 8.80 10.86
C PHE A 210 -2.09 8.38 11.50
N LEU A 211 -1.19 7.72 10.76
CA LEU A 211 0.13 7.35 11.30
C LEU A 211 0.99 8.57 11.68
N LEU A 212 0.90 9.65 10.89
CA LEU A 212 1.57 10.92 11.16
C LEU A 212 0.97 11.65 12.37
N ASP A 213 -0.34 11.57 12.55
CA ASP A 213 -1.03 12.23 13.66
C ASP A 213 -0.86 11.45 14.98
N GLU A 214 -0.73 10.12 14.90
CA GLU A 214 -0.45 9.24 16.04
C GLU A 214 1.03 9.17 16.42
N GLY A 215 1.92 9.74 15.62
CA GLY A 215 3.37 9.67 15.83
C GLY A 215 3.96 8.28 15.61
N SER A 216 3.22 7.37 14.97
CA SER A 216 3.76 6.07 14.55
C SER A 216 4.76 6.21 13.39
N VAL A 217 4.66 7.32 12.65
CA VAL A 217 5.64 7.75 11.65
C VAL A 217 5.96 9.21 11.90
N LEU A 218 7.24 9.56 12.00
CA LEU A 218 7.66 10.95 12.06
C LEU A 218 7.66 11.56 10.65
N PRO A 219 7.18 12.80 10.46
CA PRO A 219 7.17 13.44 9.15
C PRO A 219 8.54 13.46 8.47
N GLU A 220 9.60 13.75 9.21
CA GLU A 220 10.98 13.74 8.74
C GLU A 220 11.49 12.34 8.38
N ASN A 221 10.80 11.27 8.77
CA ASN A 221 11.17 9.90 8.41
C ASN A 221 10.26 9.33 7.30
N LEU A 222 9.35 10.13 6.73
CA LEU A 222 8.44 9.71 5.67
C LEU A 222 8.88 10.22 4.29
N TYR A 223 8.97 9.29 3.35
CA TYR A 223 9.36 9.52 1.97
C TYR A 223 8.27 9.01 1.02
N LEU A 224 7.58 9.92 0.35
CA LEU A 224 6.52 9.61 -0.63
C LEU A 224 7.06 9.79 -2.04
N LEU A 225 7.15 8.71 -2.79
CA LEU A 225 7.78 8.65 -4.10
C LEU A 225 6.75 8.27 -5.15
N GLY A 226 6.56 9.12 -6.17
CA GLY A 226 5.71 8.81 -7.31
C GLY A 226 4.36 9.54 -7.31
N ALA A 227 4.03 10.27 -6.24
CA ALA A 227 2.77 10.98 -6.07
C ALA A 227 2.39 11.76 -7.34
N GLY A 228 1.28 11.36 -7.96
CA GLY A 228 0.68 11.94 -9.15
C GLY A 228 -0.54 12.80 -8.84
N ASP A 229 -1.03 12.75 -7.61
CA ASP A 229 -2.12 13.53 -7.05
C ASP A 229 -1.65 14.87 -6.46
N THR A 230 -0.41 15.31 -6.69
CA THR A 230 0.04 16.62 -6.21
C THR A 230 -0.72 17.76 -6.90
N PRO A 231 -1.15 18.83 -6.17
CA PRO A 231 -1.85 19.96 -6.76
C PRO A 231 -1.04 20.60 -7.89
N PRO A 232 -1.61 20.81 -9.09
CA PRO A 232 -0.91 21.46 -10.18
C PRO A 232 -0.66 22.94 -9.85
N LYS A 233 0.38 23.57 -10.44
CA LYS A 233 0.74 24.99 -10.17
C LYS A 233 -0.43 25.97 -10.34
N ARG A 234 -1.40 25.66 -11.20
CA ARG A 234 -2.60 26.50 -11.41
C ARG A 234 -3.58 26.46 -10.24
N ALA A 235 -3.60 25.39 -9.44
CA ALA A 235 -4.53 25.22 -8.33
C ALA A 235 -4.34 26.30 -7.24
N SER A 236 -3.10 26.77 -7.02
CA SER A 236 -2.82 27.85 -6.06
C SER A 236 -3.40 29.22 -6.45
N ARG A 237 -3.90 29.37 -7.69
CA ARG A 237 -4.55 30.59 -8.17
C ARG A 237 -6.06 30.55 -8.03
N VAL A 238 -6.65 29.39 -7.76
CA VAL A 238 -8.10 29.24 -7.58
C VAL A 238 -8.48 29.77 -6.20
N LYS A 239 -9.48 30.66 -6.14
CA LYS A 239 -9.95 31.34 -4.92
C LYS A 239 -11.15 30.68 -4.26
N ASP A 240 -11.29 29.37 -4.46
CA ASP A 240 -12.28 28.55 -3.77
C ASP A 240 -11.64 27.91 -2.54
N SER A 241 -12.26 28.09 -1.37
CA SER A 241 -11.74 27.60 -0.09
C SER A 241 -11.49 26.08 -0.07
N ARG A 242 -12.20 25.29 -0.88
CA ARG A 242 -12.03 23.83 -0.97
C ARG A 242 -10.71 23.50 -1.68
N VAL A 243 -10.41 24.22 -2.75
CA VAL A 243 -9.14 24.07 -3.48
C VAL A 243 -7.97 24.59 -2.67
N GLU A 244 -8.14 25.71 -1.95
CA GLU A 244 -7.11 26.25 -1.06
C GLU A 244 -6.76 25.26 0.07
N LYS A 245 -7.74 24.63 0.70
CA LYS A 245 -7.52 23.56 1.70
C LYS A 245 -6.76 22.37 1.13
N TYR A 246 -7.09 21.96 -0.09
CA TYR A 246 -6.37 20.88 -0.78
C TYR A 246 -4.91 21.25 -1.06
N VAL A 247 -4.64 22.44 -1.60
CA VAL A 247 -3.27 22.93 -1.80
C VAL A 247 -2.50 23.00 -0.48
N GLU A 248 -3.15 23.50 0.57
CA GLU A 248 -2.56 23.67 1.89
C GLU A 248 -2.26 22.34 2.60
N ALA A 249 -3.03 21.27 2.33
CA ALA A 249 -2.74 19.93 2.86
C ALA A 249 -1.36 19.43 2.40
N TYR A 250 -1.05 19.52 1.10
CA TYR A 250 0.26 19.13 0.55
C TYR A 250 1.38 20.06 1.02
N ALA A 251 1.09 21.37 1.15
CA ALA A 251 2.05 22.32 1.70
C ALA A 251 2.39 21.99 3.15
N THR A 252 1.39 21.59 3.94
CA THR A 252 1.55 21.20 5.35
C THR A 252 2.41 19.97 5.50
N LEU A 253 2.18 18.91 4.70
CA LEU A 253 3.02 17.70 4.72
C LEU A 253 4.51 18.05 4.51
N ARG A 254 4.81 18.85 3.48
CA ARG A 254 6.18 19.30 3.21
C ARG A 254 6.76 20.15 4.32
N ARG A 255 5.99 21.10 4.88
CA ARG A 255 6.45 21.94 6.00
C ARG A 255 6.70 21.14 7.28
N ARG A 256 5.94 20.05 7.51
CA ARG A 256 6.16 19.14 8.64
C ARG A 256 7.45 18.33 8.49
N GLY A 257 7.99 18.18 7.27
CA GLY A 257 9.24 17.47 7.00
C GLY A 257 9.11 16.26 6.07
N VAL A 258 7.90 15.95 5.59
CA VAL A 258 7.67 14.84 4.65
C VAL A 258 8.40 15.11 3.34
N LYS A 259 9.20 14.14 2.90
CA LYS A 259 9.90 14.21 1.62
C LYS A 259 8.99 13.66 0.53
N THR A 260 8.66 14.49 -0.46
CA THR A 260 7.77 14.11 -1.56
C THR A 260 8.48 14.25 -2.91
N LEU A 261 8.48 13.19 -3.72
CA LEU A 261 8.89 13.22 -5.12
C LEU A 261 7.69 12.86 -6.00
N THR A 262 7.43 13.67 -7.03
CA THR A 262 6.34 13.38 -7.96
C THR A 262 6.75 12.30 -8.96
N LYS A 263 5.77 11.72 -9.67
CA LYS A 263 6.05 10.86 -10.83
C LYS A 263 7.02 11.49 -11.83
N GLU A 264 6.89 12.79 -12.10
CA GLU A 264 7.76 13.50 -13.03
C GLU A 264 9.21 13.56 -12.54
N ASP A 265 9.41 13.70 -11.22
CA ASP A 265 10.74 13.63 -10.61
C ASP A 265 11.37 12.25 -10.79
N LEU A 266 10.60 11.18 -10.60
CA LEU A 266 11.10 9.81 -10.79
C LEU A 266 11.50 9.53 -12.25
N ILE A 267 10.76 10.11 -13.21
CA ILE A 267 11.01 9.93 -14.65
C ILE A 267 12.22 10.74 -15.11
N LYS A 268 12.32 12.01 -14.68
CA LYS A 268 13.25 12.99 -15.28
C LYS A 268 14.49 13.25 -14.45
N ASN A 269 14.45 12.99 -13.13
CA ASN A 269 15.44 13.47 -12.18
C ASN A 269 16.00 12.33 -11.30
N PRO A 270 16.67 11.30 -11.87
CA PRO A 270 17.21 10.17 -11.09
C PRO A 270 18.21 10.61 -10.01
N SER A 271 18.97 11.69 -10.24
CA SER A 271 19.86 12.28 -9.24
C SER A 271 19.11 12.83 -8.03
N LYS A 272 17.90 13.38 -8.22
CA LYS A 272 17.03 13.88 -7.15
C LYS A 272 16.49 12.72 -6.31
N VAL A 273 16.12 11.61 -6.96
CA VAL A 273 15.71 10.37 -6.27
C VAL A 273 16.83 9.86 -5.38
N LYS A 274 18.04 9.74 -5.93
CA LYS A 274 19.22 9.32 -5.19
C LYS A 274 19.54 10.26 -4.02
N ALA A 275 19.44 11.58 -4.21
CA ALA A 275 19.70 12.55 -3.16
C ALA A 275 18.71 12.41 -2.01
N VAL A 276 17.40 12.38 -2.31
CA VAL A 276 16.34 12.26 -1.30
C VAL A 276 16.46 10.93 -0.54
N LEU A 277 16.68 9.81 -1.24
CA LEU A 277 16.90 8.53 -0.59
C LEU A 277 18.21 8.47 0.22
N GLY A 278 19.23 9.22 -0.20
CA GLY A 278 20.49 9.34 0.53
C GLY A 278 20.39 10.10 1.85
N ASP A 279 19.32 10.86 2.07
CA ASP A 279 19.06 11.55 3.34
C ASP A 279 18.55 10.60 4.45
N ILE A 280 18.28 9.34 4.12
CA ILE A 280 17.87 8.32 5.09
C ILE A 280 19.06 7.98 5.99
N THR A 281 18.95 8.32 7.27
CA THR A 281 19.98 8.06 8.30
C THR A 281 19.52 7.11 9.39
N THR A 282 18.24 6.72 9.38
CA THR A 282 17.66 5.80 10.36
C THR A 282 18.22 4.39 10.19
N PRO A 283 18.46 3.64 11.28
CA PRO A 283 18.99 2.28 11.19
C PRO A 283 18.02 1.28 10.56
N TYR A 284 16.72 1.57 10.53
CA TYR A 284 15.69 0.72 9.93
C TYR A 284 14.96 1.43 8.79
N LEU A 285 14.51 0.64 7.81
CA LEU A 285 13.69 1.09 6.68
C LEU A 285 12.50 0.15 6.49
N TYR A 286 11.31 0.72 6.36
CA TYR A 286 10.11 0.04 5.88
C TYR A 286 9.82 0.49 4.44
N LEU A 287 9.53 -0.46 3.55
CA LEU A 287 9.19 -0.18 2.15
C LEU A 287 7.73 -0.57 1.87
N SER A 288 6.89 0.43 1.60
CA SER A 288 5.50 0.26 1.15
C SER A 288 5.46 0.47 -0.36
N VAL A 289 4.98 -0.50 -1.13
CA VAL A 289 4.85 -0.37 -2.59
C VAL A 289 3.39 -0.52 -2.99
N ASP A 290 2.77 0.61 -3.33
CA ASP A 290 1.52 0.58 -4.05
C ASP A 290 1.79 0.17 -5.50
N MET A 291 1.26 -0.99 -5.90
CA MET A 291 1.47 -1.48 -7.25
C MET A 291 0.77 -0.60 -8.29
N ASP A 292 -0.18 0.26 -7.92
CA ASP A 292 -0.77 1.21 -8.84
C ASP A 292 0.24 2.24 -9.41
N VAL A 293 1.43 2.36 -8.81
CA VAL A 293 2.51 3.25 -9.28
C VAL A 293 2.89 3.01 -10.74
N GLY A 294 2.65 1.80 -11.26
CA GLY A 294 2.86 1.41 -12.65
C GLY A 294 1.59 1.21 -13.48
N ALA A 295 0.42 1.59 -12.94
CA ALA A 295 -0.88 1.39 -13.57
C ALA A 295 -0.95 1.95 -15.00
N GLY A 296 -1.58 1.23 -15.91
CA GLY A 296 -1.76 1.71 -17.29
C GLY A 296 -0.45 1.79 -18.11
N ASN A 297 0.70 1.46 -17.53
CA ASN A 297 1.99 1.40 -18.21
C ASN A 297 2.64 0.01 -18.05
N ALA A 298 3.32 -0.25 -16.94
CA ALA A 298 3.93 -1.54 -16.66
C ALA A 298 2.97 -2.58 -16.08
N LEU A 299 1.91 -2.12 -15.41
CA LEU A 299 1.05 -2.93 -14.56
C LEU A 299 -0.41 -2.78 -15.02
N ARG A 300 -1.12 -3.90 -15.12
CA ARG A 300 -2.55 -3.95 -15.50
C ARG A 300 -3.42 -4.60 -14.42
N GLY A 301 -2.87 -5.53 -13.64
CA GLY A 301 -3.54 -6.21 -12.53
C GLY A 301 -3.55 -5.42 -11.23
N VAL A 302 -3.93 -4.14 -11.29
CA VAL A 302 -3.98 -3.22 -10.13
C VAL A 302 -5.35 -2.56 -10.00
N ARG A 303 -5.71 -2.10 -8.79
CA ARG A 303 -7.06 -1.56 -8.47
C ARG A 303 -7.32 -0.19 -9.09
N PHE A 304 -6.35 0.71 -9.04
CA PHE A 304 -6.47 2.08 -9.54
C PHE A 304 -5.75 2.21 -10.89
N LYS A 305 -6.43 2.77 -11.90
CA LYS A 305 -5.99 2.83 -13.31
C LYS A 305 -6.22 4.20 -13.95
N GLU A 306 -6.58 5.19 -13.15
CA GLU A 306 -6.98 6.53 -13.57
C GLU A 306 -5.81 7.32 -14.18
N ARG A 307 -4.56 6.86 -13.97
CA ARG A 307 -3.34 7.55 -14.39
C ARG A 307 -2.39 6.57 -15.06
N ILE A 308 -1.63 7.07 -16.04
CA ILE A 308 -0.50 6.34 -16.63
C ILE A 308 0.68 6.44 -15.66
N GLY A 309 1.03 5.33 -15.03
CA GLY A 309 2.12 5.18 -14.08
C GLY A 309 3.50 5.01 -14.74
N LEU A 310 4.45 4.62 -13.90
CA LEU A 310 5.83 4.30 -14.28
C LEU A 310 5.89 3.05 -15.16
N ASN A 311 6.89 3.00 -16.04
CA ASN A 311 7.24 1.76 -16.72
C ASN A 311 8.10 0.86 -15.81
N GLU A 312 8.30 -0.40 -16.21
CA GLU A 312 9.02 -1.38 -15.39
C GLU A 312 10.46 -0.93 -15.10
N ARG A 313 11.16 -0.37 -16.09
CA ARG A 313 12.53 0.12 -15.90
C ARG A 313 12.60 1.20 -14.82
N GLN A 314 11.60 2.08 -14.76
CA GLN A 314 11.53 3.13 -13.75
C GLN A 314 11.23 2.58 -12.36
N ILE A 315 10.27 1.64 -12.25
CA ILE A 315 9.96 0.96 -10.99
C ILE A 315 11.19 0.22 -10.45
N MET A 316 11.85 -0.55 -11.30
CA MET A 316 13.06 -1.30 -10.93
C MET A 316 14.22 -0.35 -10.62
N GLY A 317 14.38 0.76 -11.33
CA GLY A 317 15.42 1.75 -11.02
C GLY A 317 15.27 2.38 -9.63
N VAL A 318 14.03 2.72 -9.21
CA VAL A 318 13.77 3.19 -7.83
C VAL A 318 14.04 2.07 -6.83
N THR A 319 13.59 0.85 -7.13
CA THR A 319 13.82 -0.33 -6.29
C THR A 319 15.31 -0.60 -6.07
N GLU A 320 16.12 -0.50 -7.12
CA GLU A 320 17.59 -0.67 -7.06
C GLU A 320 18.26 0.40 -6.18
N HIS A 321 17.79 1.64 -6.23
CA HIS A 321 18.27 2.69 -5.34
C HIS A 321 17.97 2.39 -3.87
N ILE A 322 16.77 1.89 -3.56
CA ILE A 322 16.38 1.49 -2.21
C ILE A 322 17.21 0.27 -1.76
N ALA A 323 17.35 -0.74 -2.61
CA ALA A 323 18.19 -1.91 -2.35
C ALA A 323 19.65 -1.53 -2.06
N HIS A 324 20.19 -0.50 -2.71
CA HIS A 324 21.54 -0.01 -2.43
C HIS A 324 21.69 0.52 -1.00
N LEU A 325 20.66 1.14 -0.43
CA LEU A 325 20.67 1.59 0.98
C LEU A 325 20.82 0.40 1.94
N LEU A 326 20.14 -0.71 1.64
CA LEU A 326 20.14 -1.92 2.45
C LEU A 326 21.48 -2.67 2.44
N LYS A 327 22.34 -2.42 1.44
CA LYS A 327 23.72 -2.93 1.43
C LYS A 327 24.63 -2.23 2.46
N GLY A 328 24.20 -1.07 2.96
CA GLY A 328 24.91 -0.29 3.96
C GLY A 328 24.59 -0.72 5.40
N ASN A 329 24.44 0.28 6.27
CA ASN A 329 24.12 0.08 7.69
C ASN A 329 22.61 0.08 7.99
N ILE A 330 21.77 0.24 6.97
CA ILE A 330 20.32 0.28 7.10
C ILE A 330 19.78 -1.15 6.99
N ARG A 331 18.95 -1.55 7.95
CA ARG A 331 18.27 -2.85 7.97
C ARG A 331 16.84 -2.71 7.47
N LEU A 332 16.38 -3.69 6.71
CA LEU A 332 14.97 -3.77 6.33
C LEU A 332 14.13 -4.20 7.54
N ALA A 333 13.18 -3.35 7.94
CA ALA A 333 12.21 -3.66 9.00
C ALA A 333 11.00 -4.43 8.48
N GLY A 334 10.59 -4.17 7.24
CA GLY A 334 9.44 -4.80 6.60
C GLY A 334 9.25 -4.28 5.18
N ILE A 335 8.45 -5.00 4.41
CA ILE A 335 8.02 -4.61 3.08
C ILE A 335 6.54 -4.97 2.88
N ASP A 336 5.80 -4.16 2.13
CA ASP A 336 4.53 -4.57 1.56
C ASP A 336 4.40 -4.19 0.09
N LEU A 337 3.59 -4.98 -0.61
CA LEU A 337 3.15 -4.72 -1.96
C LEU A 337 1.62 -4.81 -1.96
N SER A 338 0.96 -3.72 -2.33
CA SER A 338 -0.49 -3.53 -2.20
C SER A 338 -1.17 -3.21 -3.53
N GLU A 339 -2.50 -3.02 -3.51
CA GLU A 339 -3.33 -2.60 -4.64
C GLU A 339 -3.38 -3.57 -5.82
N PHE A 340 -3.08 -4.85 -5.59
CA PHE A 340 -3.33 -5.89 -6.58
C PHE A 340 -4.83 -6.00 -6.91
N ASN A 341 -5.15 -6.16 -8.19
CA ASN A 341 -6.47 -6.55 -8.66
C ASN A 341 -6.39 -7.93 -9.35
N PRO A 342 -6.60 -9.05 -8.62
CA PRO A 342 -6.58 -10.39 -9.22
C PRO A 342 -7.69 -10.60 -10.25
N ARG A 343 -8.79 -9.84 -10.13
CA ARG A 343 -9.95 -9.96 -11.00
C ARG A 343 -9.60 -9.64 -12.46
N TYR A 344 -8.60 -8.77 -12.68
CA TYR A 344 -8.12 -8.46 -14.01
C TYR A 344 -7.70 -9.71 -14.80
N HIS A 345 -6.99 -10.66 -14.18
CA HIS A 345 -6.54 -11.87 -14.86
C HIS A 345 -7.69 -12.81 -15.23
N GLN A 346 -8.82 -12.68 -14.55
CA GLN A 346 -10.00 -13.53 -14.70
C GLN A 346 -11.06 -12.94 -15.63
N LEU A 347 -11.05 -11.62 -15.79
CA LEU A 347 -12.00 -10.87 -16.61
C LEU A 347 -11.39 -10.34 -17.91
N SER A 348 -10.06 -10.25 -18.00
CA SER A 348 -9.37 -9.76 -19.21
C SER A 348 -9.33 -10.82 -20.31
N GLU A 349 -9.48 -10.38 -21.55
CA GLU A 349 -9.28 -11.20 -22.76
C GLU A 349 -7.80 -11.50 -23.04
N GLN A 350 -6.88 -10.71 -22.49
CA GLN A 350 -5.43 -10.84 -22.71
C GLN A 350 -4.63 -10.87 -21.39
N PRO A 351 -4.88 -11.86 -20.51
CA PRO A 351 -4.24 -11.92 -19.19
C PRO A 351 -2.75 -12.26 -19.26
N CYS A 352 -2.29 -12.94 -20.32
CA CYS A 352 -0.90 -13.38 -20.48
C CYS A 352 0.12 -12.24 -20.68
N MET A 353 -0.36 -11.02 -20.98
CA MET A 353 0.49 -9.85 -21.20
C MET A 353 0.75 -9.05 -19.91
N ASP A 354 0.03 -9.35 -18.81
CA ASP A 354 0.23 -8.63 -17.56
C ASP A 354 1.47 -9.11 -16.81
N ARG A 355 2.30 -8.15 -16.37
CA ARG A 355 3.55 -8.43 -15.66
C ARG A 355 3.47 -8.04 -14.20
N THR A 356 2.28 -7.71 -13.68
CA THR A 356 2.09 -7.22 -12.30
C THR A 356 2.73 -8.13 -11.25
N TYR A 357 2.41 -9.42 -11.25
CA TYR A 357 2.97 -10.37 -10.29
C TYR A 357 4.47 -10.63 -10.50
N ILE A 358 4.94 -10.59 -11.76
CA ILE A 358 6.35 -10.77 -12.09
C ILE A 358 7.19 -9.60 -11.54
N ILE A 359 6.70 -8.37 -11.73
CA ILE A 359 7.37 -7.15 -11.27
C ILE A 359 7.33 -7.10 -9.74
N ALA A 360 6.20 -7.44 -9.11
CA ALA A 360 6.11 -7.58 -7.65
C ALA A 360 7.18 -8.55 -7.10
N ALA A 361 7.29 -9.74 -7.69
CA ALA A 361 8.30 -10.71 -7.29
C ALA A 361 9.74 -10.24 -7.58
N ASN A 362 9.98 -9.44 -8.64
CA ASN A 362 11.29 -8.84 -8.91
C ASN A 362 11.66 -7.81 -7.83
N ILE A 363 10.69 -7.01 -7.37
CA ILE A 363 10.89 -6.04 -6.29
C ILE A 363 11.27 -6.77 -5.00
N ILE A 364 10.47 -7.77 -4.60
CA ILE A 364 10.72 -8.60 -3.42
C ILE A 364 12.12 -9.22 -3.48
N GLU A 365 12.47 -9.86 -4.61
CA GLU A 365 13.77 -10.49 -4.78
C GLU A 365 14.92 -9.49 -4.62
N THR A 366 14.83 -8.35 -5.30
CA THR A 366 15.88 -7.31 -5.31
C THR A 366 16.14 -6.78 -3.90
N ILE A 367 15.07 -6.52 -3.16
CA ILE A 367 15.12 -6.02 -1.79
C ILE A 367 15.62 -7.10 -0.82
N ALA A 368 15.05 -8.30 -0.88
CA ALA A 368 15.40 -9.42 0.00
C ALA A 368 16.88 -9.81 -0.11
N ARG A 369 17.43 -9.91 -1.32
CA ARG A 369 18.86 -10.24 -1.54
C ARG A 369 19.80 -9.23 -0.90
N CYS A 370 19.43 -7.95 -0.89
CA CYS A 370 20.25 -6.92 -0.25
C CYS A 370 20.05 -6.87 1.26
N ALA A 371 18.83 -7.12 1.75
CA ALA A 371 18.50 -7.09 3.17
C ALA A 371 19.10 -8.26 3.96
N LEU A 372 19.13 -9.45 3.38
CA LEU A 372 19.51 -10.68 4.08
C LEU A 372 21.02 -10.95 4.11
N LYS A 373 21.86 -10.07 3.53
CA LYS A 373 23.33 -10.21 3.48
C LYS A 373 23.78 -11.64 3.13
N THR A 374 23.28 -12.18 2.02
CA THR A 374 23.88 -13.37 1.39
C THR A 374 25.30 -13.07 0.89
#